data_AF-A0A357C5K1-F1
#
_entry.id   AF-A0A357C5K1-F1
#
_cell.length_a   1.000
_cell.length_b   1.000
_cell.length_c   1.000
_cell.angle_alpha   90.00
_cell.angle_beta   90.00
_cell.angle_gamma   90.00
#
_symmetry.space_group_name_H-M   'P 1'
#
loop_
_entity.id
_entity.type
_entity.pdbx_description
1 polymer ?
#
loop_
_entity_poly.entity_id
_entity_poly.type
_entity_poly.pdbx_seq_one_letter_code
_entity_poly.pdbx_strand_id
1 'polypeptide(L)'
;MFEKLIVKVASSLKKHEIPYMIIGGQAVLLYGTPRLTRDIDITLGISTDKLSLAGKAILAKNPACDRSYVKKWLAEFDKISEGKKFRETFKNIQRQIK
;
A
#
# COMPACT_ATOMS: atom_id res chain seq x y z
N MET A 1 2.52 -17.62 -0.91
CA MET A 1 2.93 -16.49 -1.81
C MET A 1 2.79 -15.15 -1.11
N PHE A 2 1.60 -14.84 -0.56
CA PHE A 2 1.36 -13.59 0.19
C PHE A 2 2.23 -13.45 1.43
N GLU A 3 2.47 -14.51 2.21
CA GLU A 3 3.33 -14.48 3.41
C GLU A 3 4.71 -13.87 3.13
N LYS A 4 5.38 -14.29 2.05
CA LYS A 4 6.69 -13.74 1.66
C LYS A 4 6.62 -12.24 1.33
N LEU A 5 5.54 -11.80 0.69
CA LEU A 5 5.33 -10.37 0.38
C LEU A 5 4.99 -9.58 1.66
N ILE A 6 4.12 -10.12 2.52
CA ILE A 6 3.77 -9.55 3.82
C ILE A 6 5.02 -9.36 4.66
N VAL A 7 5.88 -10.39 4.80
CA VAL A 7 7.15 -10.30 5.55
C VAL A 7 8.06 -9.21 4.99
N LYS A 8 8.17 -9.10 3.65
CA LYS A 8 9.00 -8.06 3.00
C LYS A 8 8.46 -6.65 3.30
N VAL A 9 7.14 -6.45 3.17
CA VAL A 9 6.49 -5.16 3.44
C VAL A 9 6.58 -4.82 4.93
N ALA A 10 6.22 -5.74 5.82
CA ALA A 10 6.29 -5.62 7.27
C ALA A 10 7.70 -5.25 7.76
N SER A 11 8.75 -5.91 7.24
CA SER A 11 10.14 -5.60 7.56
C SER A 11 10.53 -4.19 7.13
N SER A 12 10.04 -3.73 5.98
CA SER A 12 10.28 -2.38 5.47
C SER A 12 9.57 -1.32 6.30
N LEU A 13 8.30 -1.55 6.66
CA LEU A 13 7.54 -0.66 7.54
C LEU A 13 8.20 -0.55 8.92
N LYS A 14 8.63 -1.69 9.50
CA LYS A 14 9.38 -1.73 10.76
C LYS A 14 10.69 -0.94 10.69
N LYS A 15 11.45 -1.06 9.58
CA LYS A 15 12.69 -0.30 9.37
C LYS A 15 12.46 1.22 9.36
N HIS A 16 11.30 1.69 8.89
CA HIS A 16 10.94 3.11 8.85
C HIS A 16 10.11 3.53 10.06
N GLU A 17 10.01 2.67 11.09
CA GLU A 17 9.27 2.93 12.33
C GLU A 17 7.80 3.31 12.08
N ILE A 18 7.19 2.73 11.04
CA ILE A 18 5.78 2.96 10.71
C ILE A 18 4.96 1.89 11.44
N PRO A 19 4.12 2.24 12.43
CA PRO A 19 3.19 1.29 13.02
C PRO A 19 2.23 0.78 11.95
N TYR A 20 1.95 -0.52 11.95
CA TYR A 20 1.03 -1.13 10.99
C TYR A 20 0.27 -2.29 11.59
N MET A 21 -0.87 -2.60 10.98
CA MET A 21 -1.66 -3.79 11.28
C MET A 21 -2.12 -4.42 9.97
N ILE A 22 -1.88 -5.73 9.81
CA ILE A 22 -2.50 -6.50 8.73
C ILE A 22 -3.96 -6.70 9.10
N ILE A 23 -4.87 -6.33 8.19
CA ILE A 23 -6.31 -6.44 8.38
C ILE A 23 -6.93 -7.24 7.23
N GLY A 24 -8.26 -7.27 7.17
CA GLY A 24 -8.98 -7.88 6.06
C GLY A 24 -8.80 -9.39 5.97
N GLY A 25 -8.84 -9.93 4.74
CA GLY A 25 -8.91 -11.37 4.50
C GLY A 25 -7.72 -12.14 5.06
N GLN A 26 -6.51 -11.59 4.95
CA GLN A 26 -5.28 -12.25 5.43
C GLN A 26 -5.26 -12.38 6.96
N ALA A 27 -5.81 -11.40 7.70
CA ALA A 27 -5.92 -11.49 9.15
C ALA A 27 -6.95 -12.55 9.59
N VAL A 28 -8.07 -12.63 8.87
CA VAL A 28 -9.13 -13.62 9.15
C VAL A 28 -8.65 -15.06 8.94
N LEU A 29 -7.74 -15.31 7.97
CA LEU A 29 -7.16 -16.65 7.77
C LEU A 29 -6.44 -17.20 9.01
N LEU A 30 -5.99 -16.34 9.92
CA LEU A 30 -5.33 -16.75 11.17
C LEU A 30 -6.29 -16.86 12.36
N TYR A 31 -7.28 -15.97 12.44
CA TYR A 31 -8.08 -15.78 13.67
C TYR A 31 -9.58 -16.03 13.50
N GLY A 32 -10.05 -16.35 12.30
CA GLY A 32 -11.47 -16.51 11.99
C GLY A 32 -11.75 -17.68 11.05
N THR A 33 -12.79 -17.53 10.23
CA THR A 33 -13.21 -18.57 9.28
C THR A 33 -12.46 -18.43 7.95
N PRO A 34 -11.92 -19.52 7.39
CA PRO A 34 -11.22 -19.47 6.11
C PRO A 34 -12.10 -18.90 4.99
N ARG A 35 -11.55 -17.97 4.21
CA ARG A 35 -12.20 -17.39 3.02
C ARG A 35 -11.18 -17.12 1.92
N LEU A 36 -11.64 -17.10 0.67
CA LEU A 36 -10.78 -16.71 -0.44
C LEU A 36 -10.48 -15.20 -0.38
N THR A 37 -9.19 -14.84 -0.44
CA THR A 37 -8.69 -13.47 -0.59
C THR A 37 -7.53 -13.49 -1.57
N ARG A 38 -7.40 -12.43 -2.38
CA ARG A 38 -6.35 -12.29 -3.39
C ARG A 38 -5.52 -11.02 -3.20
N ASP A 39 -5.75 -10.34 -2.10
CA ASP A 39 -5.22 -9.04 -1.72
C ASP A 39 -4.68 -9.07 -0.28
N ILE A 40 -3.97 -8.01 0.08
CA ILE A 40 -3.44 -7.79 1.42
C ILE A 40 -3.88 -6.39 1.83
N ASP A 41 -4.64 -6.30 2.92
CA ASP A 41 -5.07 -5.04 3.50
C ASP A 41 -4.16 -4.68 4.68
N ILE A 42 -3.67 -3.43 4.70
CA ILE A 42 -2.77 -2.94 5.74
C ILE A 42 -3.25 -1.57 6.21
N THR A 43 -3.49 -1.42 7.51
CA THR A 43 -3.67 -0.11 8.15
C THR A 43 -2.31 0.40 8.63
N LEU A 44 -2.03 1.69 8.40
CA LEU A 44 -0.80 2.36 8.84
C LEU A 44 -1.11 3.40 9.90
N GLY A 45 -0.41 3.35 11.04
CA GLY A 45 -0.47 4.35 12.11
C GLY A 45 0.43 5.54 11.80
N ILE A 46 0.17 6.23 10.69
CA ILE A 46 0.99 7.35 10.22
C ILE A 46 0.11 8.51 9.74
N SER A 47 0.55 9.74 9.97
CA SER A 47 -0.12 10.93 9.47
C SER A 47 0.04 11.10 7.96
N THR A 48 -0.91 11.80 7.33
CA THR A 48 -1.01 11.95 5.88
C THR A 48 0.13 12.76 5.27
N ASP A 49 0.78 13.64 6.03
CA ASP A 49 2.00 14.35 5.62
C ASP A 49 3.16 13.40 5.30
N LYS A 50 3.17 12.20 5.88
CA LYS A 50 4.18 11.15 5.63
C LYS A 50 3.72 10.08 4.64
N LEU A 51 2.66 10.33 3.87
CA LEU A 51 2.17 9.39 2.86
C LEU A 51 3.28 8.96 1.87
N SER A 52 4.18 9.87 1.51
CA SER A 52 5.29 9.56 0.61
C SER A 52 6.24 8.52 1.21
N LEU A 53 6.56 8.64 2.51
CA LEU A 53 7.41 7.68 3.21
C LEU A 53 6.78 6.28 3.20
N ALA A 54 5.49 6.19 3.57
CA ALA A 54 4.74 4.93 3.56
C ALA A 54 4.68 4.30 2.17
N GLY A 55 4.33 5.08 1.15
CA GLY A 55 4.26 4.62 -0.22
C GLY A 55 5.60 4.07 -0.73
N LYS A 56 6.73 4.73 -0.43
CA LYS A 56 8.06 4.22 -0.77
C LYS A 56 8.36 2.90 -0.08
N ALA A 57 8.12 2.83 1.23
CA ALA A 57 8.42 1.64 2.03
C ALA A 57 7.70 0.39 1.49
N ILE A 58 6.47 0.56 0.99
CA ILE A 58 5.66 -0.52 0.41
C ILE A 58 6.09 -0.83 -1.03
N LEU A 59 6.11 0.19 -1.91
CA LEU A 59 6.35 -0.01 -3.34
C LEU A 59 7.77 -0.53 -3.63
N ALA A 60 8.78 -0.15 -2.85
CA ALA A 60 10.14 -0.67 -2.97
C ALA A 60 10.22 -2.19 -2.69
N LYS A 61 9.26 -2.76 -1.95
CA LYS A 61 9.18 -4.20 -1.65
C LYS A 61 8.22 -4.96 -2.54
N ASN A 62 7.44 -4.26 -3.37
CA ASN A 62 6.51 -4.83 -4.32
C ASN A 62 6.79 -4.33 -5.76
N PRO A 63 7.93 -4.70 -6.37
CA PRO A 63 8.30 -4.24 -7.70
C PRO A 63 7.35 -4.75 -8.80
N ALA A 64 6.66 -5.87 -8.56
CA ALA A 64 5.66 -6.44 -9.46
C ALA A 64 4.30 -5.72 -9.43
N CYS A 65 4.15 -4.66 -8.62
CA CYS A 65 2.94 -3.85 -8.58
C CYS A 65 2.58 -3.34 -9.98
N ASP A 66 1.35 -3.57 -10.42
CA ASP A 66 0.83 -3.02 -11.67
C ASP A 66 0.58 -1.51 -11.51
N ARG A 67 1.62 -0.75 -11.82
CA ARG A 67 1.61 0.72 -11.76
C ARG A 67 0.63 1.34 -12.75
N SER A 68 0.31 0.64 -13.85
CA SER A 68 -0.64 1.13 -14.86
C SER A 68 -2.06 1.02 -14.32
N TYR A 69 -2.39 -0.13 -13.74
CA TYR A 69 -3.67 -0.37 -13.07
C TYR A 69 -3.92 0.66 -11.96
N VAL A 70 -2.96 0.85 -11.05
CA VAL A 70 -3.09 1.83 -9.96
C VAL A 70 -3.30 3.25 -10.51
N LYS A 71 -2.55 3.66 -11.55
CA LYS A 71 -2.71 4.99 -12.16
C LYS A 71 -4.08 5.18 -12.82
N LYS A 72 -4.64 4.16 -13.46
CA LYS A 72 -5.99 4.21 -14.05
C LYS A 72 -7.02 4.42 -12.95
N TRP A 73 -6.94 3.65 -11.86
CA TRP A 73 -7.86 3.77 -10.74
C TRP A 73 -7.78 5.14 -10.07
N LEU A 74 -6.57 5.65 -9.76
CA LEU A 74 -6.40 6.98 -9.17
C LEU A 74 -6.91 8.12 -10.08
N ALA A 75 -6.87 7.94 -11.40
CA ALA A 75 -7.42 8.92 -12.33
C ALA A 75 -8.95 9.03 -12.23
N GLU A 76 -9.65 7.96 -11.86
CA GLU A 76 -11.10 8.01 -11.58
C GLU A 76 -11.39 8.80 -10.30
N PHE A 77 -10.54 8.70 -9.26
CA PHE A 77 -10.66 9.53 -8.06
C PHE A 77 -10.44 11.00 -8.36
N ASP A 78 -9.40 11.32 -9.15
CA ASP A 78 -9.09 12.70 -9.54
C ASP A 78 -10.27 13.40 -10.23
N LYS A 79 -11.16 12.67 -10.94
CA LYS A 79 -12.36 13.24 -11.58
C LYS A 79 -13.42 13.71 -10.59
N ILE A 80 -13.54 13.02 -9.44
CA ILE A 80 -14.60 13.28 -8.46
C ILE A 80 -14.11 14.06 -7.25
N SER A 81 -12.81 14.19 -7.07
CA SER A 81 -12.22 14.89 -5.94
C SER A 81 -11.85 16.33 -6.30
N GLU A 82 -12.63 17.29 -5.82
CA GLU A 82 -12.37 18.72 -6.02
C GLU A 82 -10.95 19.10 -5.55
N GLY A 83 -10.07 19.41 -6.50
CA GLY A 83 -8.72 19.91 -6.24
C GLY A 83 -7.68 18.87 -5.78
N LYS A 84 -8.05 17.61 -5.52
CA LYS A 84 -7.07 16.57 -5.13
C LYS A 84 -6.42 15.95 -6.37
N LYS A 85 -5.11 15.67 -6.25
CA LYS A 85 -4.28 15.11 -7.35
C LYS A 85 -3.61 13.81 -6.89
N PHE A 86 -4.40 12.75 -6.72
CA PHE A 86 -3.94 11.44 -6.27
C PHE A 86 -2.96 10.81 -7.27
N ARG A 87 -3.24 10.90 -8.58
CA ARG A 87 -2.35 10.34 -9.62
C ARG A 87 -0.97 11.00 -9.60
N GLU A 88 -0.91 12.32 -9.41
CA GLU A 88 0.38 13.04 -9.32
C GLU A 88 1.11 12.70 -8.01
N THR A 89 0.38 12.58 -6.90
CA THR A 89 0.93 12.12 -5.62
C THR A 89 1.61 10.76 -5.78
N PHE A 90 0.93 9.78 -6.38
CA PHE A 90 1.51 8.46 -6.65
C PHE A 90 2.73 8.52 -7.58
N LYS A 91 2.68 9.34 -8.63
CA LYS A 91 3.82 9.55 -9.53
C LYS A 91 5.03 10.14 -8.81
N ASN A 92 4.83 11.06 -7.88
CA ASN A 92 5.90 11.63 -7.07
C ASN A 92 6.55 10.60 -6.15
N ILE A 93 5.76 9.72 -5.52
CA ILE A 93 6.27 8.61 -4.73
C ILE A 93 7.13 7.69 -5.60
N GLN A 94 6.66 7.33 -6.80
CA GLN A 94 7.41 6.47 -7.72
C GLN A 94 8.76 7.04 -8.13
N ARG A 95 8.85 8.35 -8.38
CA ARG A 95 10.11 9.02 -8.73
C ARG A 95 11.16 8.93 -7.62
N GLN A 96 10.71 8.84 -6.37
CA GLN A 96 11.57 8.83 -5.18
C GLN A 96 12.04 7.42 -4.78
N ILE A 97 11.68 6.38 -5.55
CA ILE A 97 12.11 4.97 -5.34
C ILE A 97 13.27 4.61 -6.31
N LYS A 98 13.80 5.58 -7.07
CA LYS A 98 14.99 5.38 -7.90
C LYS A 98 16.25 5.21 -7.07
#